data_AF-A0A8I0TPC1-F1
#
_entry.id   AF-A0A8I0TPC1-F1
#
_cell.length_a   1.000
_cell.length_b   1.000
_cell.length_c   1.000
_cell.angle_alpha   90.00
_cell.angle_beta   90.00
_cell.angle_gamma   90.00
#
_symmetry.space_group_name_H-M   'P 1'
#
loop_
_entity.id
_entity.type
_entity.pdbx_description
1 polymer ?
#
loop_
_entity_poly.entity_id
_entity_poly.type
_entity_poly.pdbx_seq_one_letter_code
_entity_poly.pdbx_strand_id
1 'polypeptide(L)'
;MTANRASLDRTELAGLLTDAARSVSEVLTTEYPTSAGRSYLHPVLGALSAGPRVVRELNDRLEEFVVEEPLPSTPAGLFTLASYASALGWLTESLAELTASVDQICTRVGIPAEPPDPAFVAPSPTDQDDEFDFAFSALELAAIRTAAEAADLSPGDYVEVLSRSLLAASRITDACMEISSGLLEDAAYVLGEATDHVRIGEGPDSLPTLVRSLLARMDAAE
;
A
#
# COMPACT_ATOMS: atom_id res chain seq x y z
N MET A 1 37.95 4.28 16.93
CA MET A 1 38.16 5.21 15.79
C MET A 1 36.80 5.76 15.40
N THR A 2 36.45 6.93 15.94
CA THR A 2 35.24 7.66 15.54
C THR A 2 35.55 8.39 14.25
N ALA A 3 35.18 7.80 13.12
CA ALA A 3 35.21 8.51 11.84
C ALA A 3 34.21 9.66 11.96
N ASN A 4 34.73 10.89 11.94
CA ASN A 4 33.94 12.10 11.80
C ASN A 4 33.41 12.12 10.36
N ARG A 5 32.39 11.29 10.08
CA ARG A 5 31.67 11.36 8.80
C ARG A 5 30.85 12.64 8.83
N ALA A 6 30.97 13.44 7.79
CA ALA A 6 30.06 14.56 7.58
C ALA A 6 28.63 14.00 7.48
N SER A 7 27.67 14.67 8.10
CA SER A 7 26.25 14.41 7.87
C SER A 7 25.95 14.51 6.38
N LEU A 8 24.97 13.72 5.92
CA LEU A 8 24.48 13.76 4.56
C LEU A 8 24.05 15.18 4.20
N ASP A 9 24.35 15.58 2.98
CA ASP A 9 23.89 16.87 2.50
C ASP A 9 22.41 16.81 2.11
N ARG A 10 21.81 17.98 1.87
CA ARG A 10 20.37 18.07 1.55
C ARG A 10 20.00 17.42 0.23
N THR A 11 20.93 17.38 -0.72
CA THR A 11 20.71 16.73 -2.01
C THR A 11 20.64 15.22 -1.82
N GLU A 12 21.51 14.67 -0.98
CA GLU A 12 21.49 13.27 -0.58
C GLU A 12 20.21 12.92 0.18
N LEU A 13 19.82 13.72 1.18
CA LEU A 13 18.58 13.53 1.95
C LEU A 13 17.32 13.58 1.07
N ALA A 14 17.22 14.57 0.17
CA ALA A 14 16.10 14.64 -0.77
C ALA A 14 16.13 13.53 -1.82
N GLY A 15 17.33 13.07 -2.19
CA GLY A 15 17.54 11.89 -3.02
C GLY A 15 16.91 10.64 -2.39
N LEU A 16 17.14 10.40 -1.10
CA LEU A 16 16.54 9.28 -0.36
C LEU A 16 15.00 9.29 -0.43
N LEU A 17 14.38 10.46 -0.19
CA LEU A 17 12.92 10.60 -0.26
C LEU A 17 12.39 10.42 -1.68
N THR A 18 13.10 10.95 -2.68
CA THR A 18 12.73 10.80 -4.10
C THR A 18 12.82 9.35 -4.56
N ASP A 19 13.86 8.63 -4.15
CA ASP A 19 14.06 7.23 -4.47
C ASP A 19 13.03 6.36 -3.76
N ALA A 20 12.70 6.67 -2.50
CA ALA A 20 11.60 6.01 -1.80
C ALA A 20 10.26 6.22 -2.52
N ALA A 21 9.95 7.44 -2.97
CA ALA A 21 8.73 7.72 -3.73
C ALA A 21 8.64 6.90 -5.02
N ARG A 22 9.79 6.74 -5.71
CA ARG A 22 9.88 5.91 -6.91
C ARG A 22 9.61 4.44 -6.59
N SER A 23 10.28 3.88 -5.58
CA SER A 23 10.07 2.49 -5.16
C SER A 23 8.61 2.23 -4.76
N VAL A 24 7.96 3.16 -4.04
CA VAL A 24 6.51 3.06 -3.71
C VAL A 24 5.64 3.07 -4.98
N SER A 25 5.99 3.90 -5.97
CA SER A 25 5.24 3.98 -7.24
C SER A 25 5.33 2.68 -8.07
N GLU A 26 6.38 1.87 -7.88
CA GLU A 26 6.49 0.56 -8.55
C GLU A 26 5.38 -0.41 -8.10
N VAL A 27 4.86 -0.27 -6.87
CA VAL A 27 3.73 -1.08 -6.38
C VAL A 27 2.47 -0.86 -7.24
N LEU A 28 2.25 0.37 -7.72
CA LEU A 28 1.09 0.76 -8.52
C LEU A 28 1.12 0.21 -9.94
N THR A 29 2.31 -0.03 -10.48
CA THR A 29 2.53 -0.34 -11.90
C THR A 29 2.93 -1.79 -12.13
N THR A 30 3.21 -2.53 -11.07
CA THR A 30 3.60 -3.93 -11.19
C THR A 30 2.42 -4.77 -11.66
N GLU A 31 2.58 -5.40 -12.83
CA GLU A 31 1.65 -6.39 -13.33
C GLU A 31 1.99 -7.78 -12.78
N TYR A 32 0.96 -8.60 -12.55
CA TYR A 32 1.13 -9.99 -12.14
C TYR A 32 0.30 -10.93 -13.03
N PRO A 33 0.93 -11.96 -13.64
CA PRO A 33 0.20 -12.94 -14.45
C PRO A 33 -0.88 -13.64 -13.63
N THR A 34 -2.13 -13.49 -14.04
CA THR A 34 -3.28 -14.05 -13.32
C THR A 34 -3.89 -15.19 -14.11
N SER A 35 -4.03 -16.36 -13.48
CA SER A 35 -4.75 -17.49 -14.08
C SER A 35 -6.23 -17.19 -14.22
N ALA A 36 -6.87 -17.68 -15.29
CA ALA A 36 -8.30 -17.48 -15.53
C ALA A 36 -9.16 -17.89 -14.32
N GLY A 37 -8.83 -18.99 -13.64
CA GLY A 37 -9.57 -19.45 -12.46
C GLY A 37 -9.40 -18.60 -11.19
N ARG A 38 -8.59 -17.53 -11.24
CA ARG A 38 -8.42 -16.56 -10.14
C ARG A 38 -8.47 -15.13 -10.65
N SER A 39 -9.12 -14.89 -11.79
CA SER A 39 -9.18 -13.57 -12.43
C SER A 39 -9.75 -12.49 -11.52
N TYR A 40 -10.61 -12.87 -10.55
CA TYR A 40 -11.15 -11.95 -9.54
C TYR A 40 -10.08 -11.36 -8.60
N LEU A 41 -8.88 -11.95 -8.48
CA LEU A 41 -7.75 -11.40 -7.72
C LEU A 41 -6.81 -10.54 -8.55
N HIS A 42 -7.01 -10.46 -9.88
CA HIS A 42 -6.13 -9.69 -10.75
C HIS A 42 -5.82 -8.28 -10.25
N PRO A 43 -6.79 -7.50 -9.71
CA PRO A 43 -6.54 -6.14 -9.23
C PRO A 43 -5.51 -6.02 -8.09
N VAL A 44 -5.33 -7.07 -7.28
CA VAL A 44 -4.52 -7.02 -6.05
C VAL A 44 -3.18 -7.74 -6.19
N LEU A 45 -3.03 -8.64 -7.17
CA LEU A 45 -1.84 -9.50 -7.28
C LEU A 45 -0.57 -8.73 -7.64
N GLY A 46 -0.69 -7.66 -8.42
CA GLY A 46 0.43 -6.75 -8.72
C GLY A 46 1.03 -6.16 -7.44
N ALA A 47 0.20 -5.46 -6.67
CA ALA A 47 0.58 -4.86 -5.40
C ALA A 47 1.08 -5.88 -4.37
N LEU A 48 0.43 -7.06 -4.26
CA LEU A 48 0.89 -8.14 -3.37
C LEU A 48 2.26 -8.71 -3.77
N SER A 49 2.58 -8.70 -5.07
CA SER A 49 3.86 -9.22 -5.55
C SER A 49 5.02 -8.23 -5.36
N ALA A 50 4.75 -6.93 -5.54
CA ALA A 50 5.75 -5.87 -5.43
C ALA A 50 5.93 -5.34 -4.01
N GLY A 51 4.82 -5.13 -3.29
CA GLY A 51 4.78 -4.47 -1.99
C GLY A 51 5.79 -5.01 -0.97
N PRO A 52 5.85 -6.34 -0.72
CA PRO A 52 6.82 -6.92 0.20
C PRO A 52 8.29 -6.73 -0.20
N ARG A 53 8.58 -6.52 -1.50
CA ARG A 53 9.93 -6.20 -1.97
C ARG A 53 10.26 -4.74 -1.73
N VAL A 54 9.32 -3.85 -2.03
CA VAL A 54 9.45 -2.41 -1.79
C VAL A 54 9.60 -2.12 -0.30
N VAL A 55 8.79 -2.72 0.58
CA VAL A 55 8.94 -2.57 2.04
C VAL A 55 10.32 -2.99 2.52
N ARG A 56 10.85 -4.11 2.01
CA ARG A 56 12.21 -4.56 2.37
C ARG A 56 13.27 -3.57 1.90
N GLU A 57 13.21 -3.14 0.65
CA GLU A 57 14.14 -2.15 0.09
C GLU A 57 14.09 -0.83 0.88
N LEU A 58 12.90 -0.37 1.24
CA LEU A 58 12.75 0.82 2.06
C LEU A 58 13.34 0.62 3.46
N ASN A 59 13.10 -0.53 4.09
CA ASN A 59 13.66 -0.86 5.41
C ASN A 59 15.20 -0.94 5.36
N ASP A 60 15.76 -1.63 4.38
CA ASP A 60 17.22 -1.78 4.23
C ASP A 60 17.90 -0.41 4.06
N ARG A 61 17.29 0.49 3.26
CA ARG A 61 17.76 1.88 3.11
C ARG A 61 17.60 2.72 4.39
N LEU A 62 16.53 2.50 5.17
CA LEU A 62 16.36 3.18 6.46
C LEU A 62 17.44 2.73 7.45
N GLU A 63 17.75 1.44 7.49
CA GLU A 63 18.83 0.89 8.31
C GLU A 63 20.19 1.46 7.87
N GLU A 64 20.44 1.54 6.56
CA GLU A 64 21.65 2.19 6.02
C GLU A 64 21.73 3.67 6.42
N PHE A 65 20.63 4.42 6.26
CA PHE A 65 20.54 5.82 6.67
C PHE A 65 20.83 5.99 8.17
N VAL A 66 20.27 5.15 9.04
CA VAL A 66 20.52 5.19 10.49
C VAL A 66 21.96 4.75 10.83
N VAL A 67 22.59 3.89 10.03
CA VAL A 67 24.01 3.55 10.22
C VAL A 67 24.94 4.69 9.80
N GLU A 68 24.58 5.42 8.74
CA GLU A 68 25.32 6.57 8.24
C GLU A 68 25.13 7.82 9.12
N GLU A 69 23.90 8.02 9.61
CA GLU A 69 23.49 9.06 10.56
C GLU A 69 22.86 8.47 11.83
N PRO A 70 23.66 7.86 12.73
CA PRO A 70 23.17 7.20 13.95
C PRO A 70 22.45 8.13 14.94
N LEU A 71 22.57 9.43 14.75
CA LEU A 71 21.74 10.45 15.37
C LEU A 71 21.67 11.63 14.39
N PRO A 72 20.62 11.77 13.56
CA PRO A 72 20.49 12.92 12.68
C PRO A 72 20.45 14.17 13.55
N SER A 73 21.56 14.91 13.61
CA SER A 73 21.67 16.10 14.46
C SER A 73 21.21 17.37 13.74
N THR A 74 20.92 17.25 12.44
CA THR A 74 20.40 18.35 11.62
C THR A 74 18.88 18.29 11.57
N PRO A 75 18.19 19.44 11.57
CA PRO A 75 16.73 19.47 11.37
C PRO A 75 16.29 18.79 10.07
N ALA A 76 17.08 18.91 8.99
CA ALA A 76 16.80 18.25 7.71
C ALA A 76 16.91 16.72 7.79
N GLY A 77 17.90 16.20 8.53
CA GLY A 77 18.05 14.78 8.77
C GLY A 77 16.90 14.22 9.60
N LEU A 78 16.46 14.93 10.66
CA LEU A 78 15.29 14.55 11.46
C LEU A 78 13.98 14.59 10.67
N PHE A 79 13.79 15.62 9.84
CA PHE A 79 12.63 15.73 8.94
C PHE A 79 12.59 14.57 7.94
N THR A 80 13.74 14.27 7.31
CA THR A 80 13.90 13.17 6.37
C THR A 80 13.62 11.83 7.04
N LEU A 81 14.18 11.59 8.23
CA LEU A 81 13.92 10.39 9.01
C LEU A 81 12.43 10.21 9.32
N ALA A 82 11.76 11.28 9.77
CA ALA A 82 10.34 11.23 10.10
C ALA A 82 9.47 10.95 8.86
N SER A 83 9.72 11.65 7.74
CA SER A 83 9.02 11.40 6.47
C SER A 83 9.19 9.96 6.00
N TYR A 84 10.45 9.48 5.99
CA TYR A 84 10.78 8.14 5.54
C TYR A 84 10.17 7.05 6.43
N ALA A 85 10.28 7.20 7.76
CA ALA A 85 9.69 6.27 8.71
C ALA A 85 8.16 6.22 8.60
N SER A 86 7.51 7.38 8.41
CA SER A 86 6.07 7.46 8.14
C SER A 86 5.67 6.75 6.85
N ALA A 87 6.43 6.92 5.76
CA ALA A 87 6.18 6.20 4.51
C ALA A 87 6.29 4.69 4.68
N LEU A 88 7.37 4.22 5.32
CA LEU A 88 7.59 2.78 5.56
C LEU A 88 6.49 2.18 6.44
N GLY A 89 6.12 2.87 7.53
CA GLY A 89 5.06 2.43 8.44
C GLY A 89 3.71 2.34 7.73
N TRP A 90 3.31 3.40 7.02
CA TRP A 90 2.04 3.46 6.32
C TRP A 90 1.96 2.43 5.18
N LEU A 91 3.02 2.24 4.40
CA LEU A 91 3.04 1.20 3.36
C LEU A 91 2.92 -0.20 3.97
N THR A 92 3.62 -0.46 5.08
CA THR A 92 3.57 -1.75 5.77
C THR A 92 2.17 -2.06 6.28
N GLU A 93 1.51 -1.09 6.90
CA GLU A 93 0.13 -1.22 7.37
C GLU A 93 -0.84 -1.45 6.19
N SER A 94 -0.75 -0.64 5.14
CA SER A 94 -1.60 -0.77 3.95
C SER A 94 -1.46 -2.14 3.28
N LEU A 95 -0.25 -2.70 3.24
CA LEU A 95 0.00 -4.05 2.71
C LEU A 95 -0.51 -5.16 3.64
N ALA A 96 -0.46 -4.95 4.95
CA ALA A 96 -1.07 -5.88 5.91
C ALA A 96 -2.59 -5.91 5.73
N GLU A 97 -3.24 -4.76 5.57
CA GLU A 97 -4.67 -4.64 5.28
C GLU A 97 -5.04 -5.28 3.93
N LEU A 98 -4.22 -5.06 2.89
CA LEU A 98 -4.39 -5.70 1.58
C LEU A 98 -4.33 -7.23 1.72
N THR A 99 -3.32 -7.74 2.44
CA THR A 99 -3.14 -9.18 2.66
C THR A 99 -4.35 -9.77 3.41
N ALA A 100 -4.81 -9.11 4.47
CA ALA A 100 -6.00 -9.53 5.20
C ALA A 100 -7.27 -9.51 4.34
N SER A 101 -7.42 -8.49 3.49
CA SER A 101 -8.55 -8.40 2.55
C SER A 101 -8.54 -9.56 1.55
N VAL A 102 -7.37 -9.91 1.02
CA VAL A 102 -7.23 -11.04 0.08
C VAL A 102 -7.45 -12.37 0.76
N ASP A 103 -7.00 -12.54 2.01
CA ASP A 103 -7.27 -13.74 2.80
C ASP A 103 -8.78 -13.95 3.05
N GLN A 104 -9.50 -12.86 3.35
CA GLN A 104 -10.96 -12.89 3.48
C GLN A 104 -11.66 -13.25 2.15
N ILE A 105 -11.17 -12.75 1.02
CA ILE A 105 -11.69 -13.11 -0.31
C ILE A 105 -11.46 -14.60 -0.58
N CYS A 106 -10.24 -15.10 -0.34
CA CYS A 106 -9.89 -16.51 -0.54
C CYS A 106 -10.71 -17.45 0.35
N THR A 107 -10.91 -17.07 1.62
CA THR A 107 -11.76 -17.81 2.57
C THR A 107 -13.20 -17.87 2.08
N ARG A 108 -13.74 -16.77 1.53
CA ARG A 108 -15.11 -16.71 1.00
C ARG A 108 -15.29 -17.62 -0.22
N VAL A 109 -14.30 -17.71 -1.10
CA VAL A 109 -14.32 -18.56 -2.31
C VAL A 109 -14.11 -20.05 -1.98
N GLY A 110 -13.85 -20.39 -0.71
CA GLY A 110 -13.70 -21.78 -0.30
C GLY A 110 -12.36 -22.40 -0.69
N ILE A 111 -11.29 -21.61 -0.87
CA ILE A 111 -9.93 -22.13 -0.85
C ILE A 111 -9.56 -22.33 0.63
N PRO A 112 -9.58 -23.56 1.18
CA PRO A 112 -9.41 -23.74 2.62
C PRO A 112 -7.94 -23.51 2.99
N ALA A 113 -7.68 -22.69 4.00
CA ALA A 113 -6.36 -22.60 4.62
C ALA A 113 -6.01 -23.84 5.47
N GLU A 114 -6.99 -24.68 5.79
CA GLU A 114 -6.87 -25.86 6.66
C GLU A 114 -7.71 -27.03 6.10
N PRO A 115 -7.25 -28.31 6.19
CA PRO A 115 -8.04 -29.45 5.73
C PRO A 115 -9.36 -29.55 6.52
N PRO A 116 -10.50 -29.77 5.85
CA PRO A 116 -11.82 -29.67 6.49
C PRO A 116 -12.03 -30.74 7.57
N ASP A 117 -12.53 -30.31 8.73
CA ASP A 117 -13.05 -31.20 9.78
C ASP A 117 -14.31 -31.91 9.25
N PRO A 118 -14.36 -33.25 9.25
CA PRO A 118 -15.52 -34.02 8.78
C PRO A 118 -16.80 -33.77 9.59
N ALA A 119 -16.75 -33.06 10.72
CA ALA A 119 -17.92 -32.67 11.51
C ALA A 119 -18.62 -31.39 11.03
N PHE A 120 -18.02 -30.60 10.13
CA PHE A 120 -18.63 -29.38 9.61
C PHE A 120 -19.49 -29.68 8.38
N VAL A 121 -20.81 -29.65 8.57
CA VAL A 121 -21.76 -29.53 7.46
C VAL A 121 -21.67 -28.09 6.96
N ALA A 122 -21.14 -27.89 5.75
CA ALA A 122 -21.16 -26.59 5.10
C ALA A 122 -22.62 -26.09 5.04
N PRO A 123 -22.90 -24.83 5.42
CA PRO A 123 -24.19 -24.25 5.07
C PRO A 123 -24.32 -24.31 3.56
N SER A 124 -25.46 -24.82 3.08
CA SER A 124 -25.82 -24.73 1.67
C SER A 124 -25.60 -23.29 1.20
N PRO A 125 -25.07 -23.06 -0.02
CA PRO A 125 -25.04 -21.71 -0.57
C PRO A 125 -26.47 -21.21 -0.48
N THR A 126 -26.70 -20.19 0.35
CA THR A 126 -27.94 -19.45 0.27
C THR A 126 -27.93 -18.84 -1.12
N ASP A 127 -28.82 -19.32 -1.98
CA ASP A 127 -29.35 -18.58 -3.13
C ASP A 127 -29.98 -17.29 -2.57
N GLN A 128 -29.14 -16.37 -2.10
CA GLN A 128 -29.52 -14.98 -1.99
C GLN A 128 -29.39 -14.46 -3.41
N ASP A 129 -30.50 -14.54 -4.13
CA ASP A 129 -30.84 -13.63 -5.22
C ASP A 129 -30.89 -12.19 -4.65
N ASP A 130 -29.78 -11.70 -4.09
CA ASP A 130 -29.53 -10.27 -3.99
C ASP A 130 -29.30 -9.83 -5.43
N GLU A 131 -30.40 -9.41 -6.06
CA GLU A 131 -30.45 -8.83 -7.38
C GLU A 131 -29.45 -7.66 -7.42
N PHE A 132 -28.27 -7.95 -7.93
CA PHE A 132 -27.25 -6.95 -8.19
C PHE A 132 -27.83 -5.93 -9.17
N ASP A 133 -28.20 -4.73 -8.68
CA ASP A 133 -28.67 -3.60 -9.48
C ASP A 133 -27.49 -2.92 -10.22
N PHE A 134 -26.65 -3.72 -10.86
CA PHE A 134 -25.60 -3.26 -11.75
C PHE A 134 -26.11 -3.39 -13.19
N ALA A 135 -26.28 -2.25 -13.85
CA ALA A 135 -26.67 -2.21 -15.25
C ALA A 135 -25.48 -2.56 -16.17
N PHE A 136 -25.16 -3.84 -16.27
CA PHE A 136 -24.13 -4.34 -17.19
C PHE A 136 -24.66 -4.39 -18.63
N SER A 137 -23.81 -4.02 -19.58
CA SER A 137 -24.04 -4.26 -21.00
C SER A 137 -24.03 -5.77 -21.32
N ALA A 138 -24.62 -6.14 -22.46
CA ALA A 138 -24.63 -7.54 -22.90
C ALA A 138 -23.21 -8.13 -23.06
N LEU A 139 -22.23 -7.29 -23.42
CA LEU A 139 -20.83 -7.69 -23.56
C LEU A 139 -20.17 -7.94 -22.19
N GLU A 140 -20.42 -7.05 -21.22
CA GLU A 140 -19.92 -7.21 -19.84
C GLU A 140 -20.54 -8.45 -19.17
N LEU A 141 -21.84 -8.68 -19.34
CA LEU A 141 -22.50 -9.89 -18.82
C LEU A 141 -21.91 -11.17 -19.42
N ALA A 142 -21.61 -11.18 -20.72
CA ALA A 142 -20.96 -12.32 -21.36
C ALA A 142 -19.55 -12.57 -20.79
N ALA A 143 -18.76 -11.50 -20.61
CA ALA A 143 -17.43 -11.59 -20.02
C ALA A 143 -17.47 -12.08 -18.56
N ILE A 144 -18.39 -11.55 -17.75
CA ILE A 144 -18.60 -11.98 -16.35
C ILE A 144 -18.95 -13.46 -16.30
N ARG A 145 -19.87 -13.93 -17.14
CA ARG A 145 -20.25 -15.36 -17.17
C ARG A 145 -19.07 -16.25 -17.53
N THR A 146 -18.29 -15.90 -18.55
CA THR A 146 -17.10 -16.67 -18.94
C THR A 146 -16.04 -16.67 -17.84
N ALA A 147 -15.82 -15.54 -17.16
CA ALA A 147 -14.84 -15.45 -16.08
C ALA A 147 -15.30 -16.20 -14.82
N ALA A 148 -16.58 -16.11 -14.48
CA ALA A 148 -17.19 -16.85 -13.38
C ALA A 148 -17.11 -18.37 -13.62
N GLU A 149 -17.42 -18.82 -14.84
CA GLU A 149 -17.28 -20.23 -15.24
C GLU A 149 -15.82 -20.71 -15.12
N ALA A 150 -14.85 -19.91 -15.59
CA ALA A 150 -13.44 -20.26 -15.46
C ALA A 150 -12.96 -20.32 -13.99
N ALA A 151 -13.59 -19.57 -13.10
CA ALA A 151 -13.31 -19.51 -11.67
C ALA A 151 -14.13 -20.50 -10.83
N ASP A 152 -15.00 -21.31 -11.46
CA ASP A 152 -15.93 -22.22 -10.77
C ASP A 152 -16.82 -21.50 -9.75
N LEU A 153 -17.29 -20.30 -10.10
CA LEU A 153 -18.15 -19.44 -9.28
C LEU A 153 -19.47 -19.14 -10.00
N SER A 154 -20.52 -18.86 -9.22
CA SER A 154 -21.71 -18.24 -9.78
C SER A 154 -21.37 -16.82 -10.28
N PRO A 155 -22.06 -16.29 -11.32
CA PRO A 155 -21.82 -14.92 -11.77
C PRO A 155 -21.99 -13.87 -10.66
N GLY A 156 -22.92 -14.08 -9.72
CA GLY A 156 -23.13 -13.19 -8.58
C GLY A 156 -21.94 -13.22 -7.61
N ASP A 157 -21.52 -14.42 -7.20
CA ASP A 157 -20.36 -14.60 -6.31
C ASP A 157 -19.09 -14.02 -6.93
N TYR A 158 -18.88 -14.25 -8.24
CA TYR A 158 -17.74 -13.71 -8.98
C TYR A 158 -17.72 -12.17 -8.95
N VAL A 159 -18.85 -11.52 -9.23
CA VAL A 159 -18.96 -10.05 -9.16
C VAL A 159 -18.69 -9.55 -7.76
N GLU A 160 -19.22 -10.24 -6.74
CA GLU A 160 -19.00 -9.86 -5.35
C GLU A 160 -17.50 -9.93 -4.98
N VAL A 161 -16.81 -11.04 -5.26
CA VAL A 161 -15.39 -11.18 -4.90
C VAL A 161 -14.50 -10.27 -5.72
N LEU A 162 -14.83 -10.04 -7.00
CA LEU A 162 -14.15 -9.05 -7.83
C LEU A 162 -14.33 -7.63 -7.27
N SER A 163 -15.54 -7.27 -6.81
CA SER A 163 -15.81 -5.96 -6.22
C SER A 163 -14.99 -5.73 -4.94
N ARG A 164 -14.88 -6.75 -4.08
CA ARG A 164 -14.03 -6.71 -2.88
C ARG A 164 -12.55 -6.57 -3.25
N SER A 165 -12.11 -7.27 -4.29
CA SER A 165 -10.73 -7.17 -4.77
C SER A 165 -10.42 -5.78 -5.34
N LEU A 166 -11.34 -5.20 -6.12
CA LEU A 166 -11.22 -3.83 -6.63
C LEU A 166 -11.20 -2.79 -5.49
N LEU A 167 -12.04 -2.97 -4.45
CA LEU A 167 -12.03 -2.09 -3.29
C LEU A 167 -10.70 -2.16 -2.54
N ALA A 168 -10.17 -3.36 -2.32
CA ALA A 168 -8.86 -3.54 -1.68
C ALA A 168 -7.72 -2.95 -2.54
N ALA A 169 -7.78 -3.14 -3.86
CA ALA A 169 -6.84 -2.54 -4.81
C ALA A 169 -6.90 -1.01 -4.81
N SER A 170 -8.10 -0.42 -4.74
CA SER A 170 -8.28 1.04 -4.63
C SER A 170 -7.61 1.57 -3.38
N ARG A 171 -7.83 0.95 -2.22
CA ARG A 171 -7.24 1.40 -0.94
C ARG A 171 -5.71 1.41 -0.96
N ILE A 172 -5.08 0.34 -1.45
CA ILE A 172 -3.61 0.30 -1.55
C ILE A 172 -3.09 1.28 -2.61
N THR A 173 -3.85 1.49 -3.68
CA THR A 173 -3.53 2.46 -4.74
C THR A 173 -3.52 3.88 -4.18
N ASP A 174 -4.59 4.26 -3.49
CA ASP A 174 -4.73 5.57 -2.86
C ASP A 174 -3.59 5.80 -1.84
N ALA A 175 -3.31 4.81 -0.98
CA ALA A 175 -2.20 4.88 -0.03
C ALA A 175 -0.84 5.07 -0.72
N CYS A 176 -0.54 4.30 -1.78
CA CYS A 176 0.73 4.45 -2.49
C CYS A 176 0.84 5.79 -3.23
N MET A 177 -0.26 6.32 -3.78
CA MET A 177 -0.29 7.66 -4.38
C MET A 177 -0.06 8.75 -3.34
N GLU A 178 -0.72 8.68 -2.18
CA GLU A 178 -0.54 9.64 -1.08
C GLU A 178 0.89 9.59 -0.52
N ILE A 179 1.43 8.39 -0.31
CA ILE A 179 2.81 8.20 0.19
C ILE A 179 3.82 8.76 -0.82
N SER A 180 3.70 8.39 -2.10
CA SER A 180 4.65 8.84 -3.13
C SER A 180 4.60 10.35 -3.36
N SER A 181 3.41 10.95 -3.39
CA SER A 181 3.25 12.41 -3.49
C SER A 181 3.84 13.11 -2.28
N GLY A 182 3.53 12.64 -1.07
CA GLY A 182 4.03 13.24 0.17
C GLY A 182 5.56 13.16 0.29
N LEU A 183 6.17 12.03 -0.11
CA LEU A 183 7.63 11.90 -0.18
C LEU A 183 8.27 12.87 -1.18
N LEU A 184 7.65 13.11 -2.34
CA LEU A 184 8.16 14.08 -3.32
C LEU A 184 8.02 15.53 -2.84
N GLU A 185 6.91 15.85 -2.16
CA GLU A 185 6.71 17.15 -1.52
C GLU A 185 7.74 17.38 -0.41
N ASP A 186 7.98 16.38 0.42
CA ASP A 186 8.98 16.42 1.49
C ASP A 186 10.41 16.51 0.94
N ALA A 187 10.72 15.83 -0.17
CA ALA A 187 12.00 15.97 -0.87
C ALA A 187 12.22 17.38 -1.41
N ALA A 188 11.19 17.96 -2.05
CA ALA A 188 11.24 19.33 -2.57
C ALA A 188 11.41 20.35 -1.43
N TYR A 189 10.78 20.10 -0.28
CA TYR A 189 10.92 20.92 0.92
C TYR A 189 12.37 20.91 1.44
N VAL A 190 12.98 19.74 1.59
CA VAL A 190 14.38 19.58 2.02
C VAL A 190 15.37 20.29 1.08
N LEU A 191 15.10 20.29 -0.25
CA LEU A 191 15.91 21.01 -1.23
C LEU A 191 15.70 22.53 -1.22
N GLY A 192 14.46 22.98 -1.06
CA GLY A 192 14.07 24.39 -1.23
C GLY A 192 14.37 25.30 -0.04
N GLU A 193 14.62 24.74 1.14
CA GLU A 193 14.75 25.53 2.36
C GLU A 193 16.12 26.23 2.44
N ALA A 194 16.17 27.51 2.05
CA ALA A 194 17.41 28.29 1.87
C ALA A 194 18.21 28.62 3.15
N THR A 195 17.72 28.26 4.34
CA THR A 195 18.40 28.50 5.62
C THR A 195 18.73 27.19 6.31
N ASP A 196 19.89 27.09 6.98
CA ASP A 196 20.33 25.92 7.80
C ASP A 196 19.35 25.50 8.90
N HIS A 197 18.25 26.22 9.05
CA HIS A 197 17.15 25.89 9.94
C HIS A 197 16.00 25.48 9.04
N VAL A 198 15.71 24.18 9.01
CA VAL A 198 14.32 23.77 8.78
C VAL A 198 13.51 24.54 9.80
N ARG A 199 12.53 25.32 9.36
CA ARG A 199 11.61 26.01 10.28
C ARG A 199 10.90 24.94 11.09
N ILE A 200 11.48 24.57 12.23
CA ILE A 200 10.77 23.97 13.36
C ILE A 200 9.88 25.09 13.91
N GLY A 201 8.86 25.49 13.15
CA GLY A 201 7.79 26.34 13.65
C GLY A 201 6.96 25.52 14.62
N GLU A 202 6.46 26.15 15.68
CA GLU A 202 5.60 25.50 16.69
C GLU A 202 4.22 25.05 16.15
N GLY A 203 3.99 25.08 14.84
CA GLY A 203 2.73 24.71 14.19
C GLY A 203 2.85 23.47 13.29
N PRO A 204 1.73 22.85 12.90
CA PRO A 204 1.68 21.60 12.14
C PRO A 204 2.41 21.70 10.79
N ASP A 205 2.52 22.89 10.20
CA ASP A 205 3.19 23.13 8.92
C ASP A 205 4.72 22.89 8.94
N SER A 206 5.32 22.64 10.11
CA SER A 206 6.74 22.26 10.25
C SER A 206 6.97 20.75 10.17
N LEU A 207 5.90 19.95 10.20
CA LEU A 207 5.97 18.49 10.11
C LEU A 207 6.02 18.03 8.66
N PRO A 208 6.68 16.89 8.36
CA PRO A 208 6.59 16.25 7.06
C PRO A 208 5.14 16.04 6.63
N THR A 209 4.90 16.12 5.34
CA THR A 209 3.57 15.99 4.73
C THR A 209 2.93 14.67 5.11
N LEU A 210 3.71 13.58 5.09
CA LEU A 210 3.23 12.26 5.52
C LEU A 210 2.83 12.21 6.99
N VAL A 211 3.59 12.87 7.87
CA VAL A 211 3.26 12.94 9.30
C VAL A 211 1.95 13.70 9.51
N ARG A 212 1.75 14.83 8.81
CA ARG A 212 0.49 15.60 8.86
C ARG A 212 -0.69 14.77 8.38
N SER A 213 -0.55 14.06 7.26
CA SER A 213 -1.60 13.20 6.71
C SER A 213 -1.98 12.08 7.69
N LEU A 214 -0.99 11.43 8.32
CA LEU A 214 -1.26 10.39 9.30
C LEU A 214 -1.98 10.93 10.54
N LEU A 215 -1.58 12.09 11.06
CA LEU A 215 -2.26 12.74 12.19
C LEU A 215 -3.71 13.09 11.84
N ALA A 216 -3.95 13.67 10.65
CA ALA A 216 -5.31 14.01 10.21
C ALA A 216 -6.21 12.76 10.06
N ARG A 217 -5.64 11.63 9.64
CA ARG A 217 -6.36 10.34 9.57
C ARG A 217 -6.70 9.80 10.95
N MET A 218 -5.80 9.94 11.92
CA MET A 218 -6.07 9.56 13.31
C MET A 218 -7.18 10.42 13.92
N ASP A 219 -7.13 11.74 13.74
CA ASP A 219 -8.16 12.66 14.22
C ASP A 219 -9.54 12.39 13.61
N ALA A 220 -9.59 11.93 12.35
CA ALA A 220 -10.83 11.56 11.67
C ALA A 220 -11.40 10.19 12.09
N ALA A 221 -10.60 9.36 12.77
CA ALA A 221 -10.99 8.03 13.25
C ALA A 221 -11.53 8.03 14.69
N GLU A 222 -11.41 9.15 15.43
CA GLU A 222 -12.00 9.37 16.76
C GLU A 222 -13.48 9.80 16.68
#